data_AF-A0A502TMQ0-F1
#
_entry.id   AF-A0A502TMQ0-F1
#
_cell.length_a   1.000
_cell.length_b   1.000
_cell.length_c   1.000
_cell.angle_alpha   90.00
_cell.angle_beta   90.00
_cell.angle_gamma   90.00
#
_symmetry.space_group_name_H-M   'P 1'
#
loop_
_entity.id
_entity.type
_entity.pdbx_description
1 polymer ?
#
loop_
_entity_poly.entity_id
_entity_poly.type
_entity_poly.pdbx_seq_one_letter_code
_entity_poly.pdbx_strand_id
1 'polypeptide(L)'
;MLTEKRKADRLQMAAEMEKLIVANGATFERVEGGTLFPGPRAIHLNIKAARGLQLLIDLDGDSVQPDIHVLSWHFSGDTDACFADAFSGRFGTLNNYHWRKATYIAEGFQALCLAVEYGLTLARDGRAFDAAREAVHIAENGTAAERKKRWDIWREEFRAECEARKQVESAA
;
A
#
# COMPACT_ATOMS: atom_id res chain seq x y z
N MET A 1 24.78 11.02 3.30
CA MET A 1 23.41 10.60 3.65
C MET A 1 22.54 10.79 2.41
N LEU A 2 21.82 9.76 1.98
CA LEU A 2 20.85 9.87 0.88
C LEU A 2 19.63 10.64 1.37
N THR A 3 19.05 11.46 0.49
CA THR A 3 17.82 12.21 0.77
C THR A 3 16.94 12.33 -0.46
N GLU A 4 15.64 12.37 -0.27
CA GLU A 4 14.70 12.52 -1.38
C GLU A 4 14.75 13.90 -2.05
N LYS A 5 15.35 14.93 -1.43
CA LYS A 5 15.44 16.26 -2.06
C LYS A 5 16.27 16.28 -3.34
N ARG A 6 17.37 15.52 -3.40
CA ARG A 6 18.29 15.49 -4.54
C ARG A 6 17.86 14.42 -5.55
N LYS A 7 17.83 14.79 -6.84
CA LYS A 7 17.43 13.85 -7.91
C LYS A 7 18.31 12.60 -7.98
N ALA A 8 19.63 12.77 -7.88
CA ALA A 8 20.57 11.66 -7.92
C ALA A 8 20.35 10.70 -6.74
N ASP A 9 20.20 11.24 -5.53
CA ASP A 9 19.91 10.45 -4.34
C ASP A 9 18.58 9.69 -4.44
N ARG A 10 17.50 10.30 -4.95
CA ARG A 10 16.24 9.58 -5.17
C ARG A 10 16.40 8.38 -6.10
N LEU A 11 17.14 8.55 -7.20
CA LEU A 11 17.41 7.45 -8.13
C LEU A 11 18.19 6.33 -7.45
N GLN A 12 19.16 6.68 -6.60
CA GLN A 12 19.92 5.69 -5.82
C GLN A 12 19.03 5.00 -4.77
N MET A 13 18.23 5.75 -4.02
CA MET A 13 17.29 5.22 -3.03
C MET A 13 16.29 4.24 -3.67
N ALA A 14 15.72 4.62 -4.82
CA ALA A 14 14.83 3.75 -5.58
C ALA A 14 15.55 2.46 -5.99
N ALA A 15 16.74 2.56 -6.59
CA ALA A 15 17.50 1.39 -7.04
C ALA A 15 17.90 0.44 -5.88
N GLU A 16 18.22 0.97 -4.70
CA GLU A 16 18.50 0.15 -3.51
C GLU A 16 17.23 -0.53 -2.98
N MET A 17 16.11 0.19 -2.98
CA MET A 17 14.81 -0.35 -2.58
C MET A 17 14.33 -1.46 -3.52
N GLU A 18 14.46 -1.28 -4.84
CA GLU A 18 14.10 -2.28 -5.85
C GLU A 18 14.85 -3.60 -5.64
N LYS A 19 16.16 -3.54 -5.36
CA LYS A 19 16.96 -4.72 -5.03
C LYS A 19 16.45 -5.42 -3.78
N LEU A 20 16.13 -4.66 -2.74
CA LEU A 20 15.59 -5.18 -1.48
C LEU A 20 14.22 -5.86 -1.68
N ILE A 21 13.34 -5.24 -2.47
CA ILE A 21 12.02 -5.79 -2.79
C ILE A 21 12.16 -7.14 -3.50
N VAL A 22 12.99 -7.19 -4.55
CA VAL A 22 13.21 -8.41 -5.34
C VAL A 22 13.87 -9.50 -4.51
N ALA A 23 14.87 -9.16 -3.68
CA ALA A 23 15.55 -10.10 -2.79
C ALA A 23 14.60 -10.76 -1.78
N ASN A 24 13.48 -10.10 -1.45
CA ASN A 24 12.45 -10.64 -0.57
C ASN A 24 11.29 -11.32 -1.31
N GLY A 25 11.42 -11.55 -2.62
CA GLY A 25 10.43 -12.27 -3.41
C GLY A 25 9.14 -11.49 -3.68
N ALA A 26 9.17 -10.17 -3.50
CA ALA A 26 8.07 -9.29 -3.88
C ALA A 26 8.30 -8.69 -5.27
N THR A 27 7.22 -8.17 -5.86
CA THR A 27 7.24 -7.46 -7.14
C THR A 27 6.97 -5.99 -6.91
N PHE A 28 7.36 -5.14 -7.85
CA PHE A 28 7.03 -3.73 -7.80
C PHE A 28 6.76 -3.17 -9.19
N GLU A 29 6.00 -2.08 -9.23
CA GLU A 29 5.89 -1.18 -10.36
C GLU A 29 6.52 0.16 -9.96
N ARG A 30 7.44 0.66 -10.79
CA ARG A 30 8.05 1.97 -10.61
C ARG A 30 7.36 2.99 -11.50
N VAL A 31 6.93 4.09 -10.91
CA VAL A 31 6.34 5.23 -11.61
C VAL A 31 7.16 6.47 -11.30
N GLU A 32 7.60 7.18 -12.33
CA GLU A 32 8.42 8.38 -12.19
C GLU A 32 7.80 9.56 -12.94
N GLY A 33 7.81 10.72 -12.30
CA GLY A 33 7.30 11.93 -12.93
C GLY A 33 5.78 11.90 -13.14
N GLY A 34 5.23 13.03 -13.56
CA GLY A 34 3.80 13.20 -13.77
C GLY A 34 3.37 14.62 -13.47
N THR A 35 2.26 15.06 -14.06
CA THR A 35 1.71 16.41 -13.82
C THR A 35 0.84 16.47 -12.57
N LEU A 36 0.30 15.34 -12.12
CA LEU A 36 -0.63 15.24 -10.99
C LEU A 36 -0.12 14.30 -9.90
N PHE A 37 0.14 13.04 -10.26
CA PHE A 37 0.61 11.99 -9.34
C PHE A 37 1.50 11.02 -10.13
N PRO A 38 2.69 10.63 -9.64
CA PRO A 38 3.32 10.97 -8.35
C PRO A 38 3.82 12.42 -8.22
N GLY A 39 3.90 13.16 -9.34
CA GLY A 39 4.42 14.53 -9.38
C GLY A 39 5.78 14.60 -10.07
N PRO A 40 6.22 15.80 -10.50
CA PRO A 40 7.36 15.96 -11.40
C PRO A 40 8.71 15.61 -10.77
N ARG A 41 8.78 15.58 -9.43
CA ARG A 41 10.00 15.31 -8.67
C ARG A 41 9.90 14.05 -7.80
N ALA A 42 8.89 13.22 -8.02
CA ALA A 42 8.63 12.03 -7.21
C ALA A 42 8.94 10.73 -7.96
N ILE A 43 9.31 9.71 -7.19
CA ILE A 43 9.44 8.32 -7.64
C ILE A 43 8.59 7.47 -6.70
N HIS A 44 7.62 6.75 -7.28
CA HIS A 44 6.77 5.82 -6.56
C HIS A 44 7.18 4.38 -6.86
N LEU A 45 7.23 3.57 -5.81
CA LEU A 45 7.39 2.12 -5.90
C LEU A 45 6.13 1.46 -5.35
N ASN A 46 5.28 0.94 -6.23
CA ASN A 46 4.09 0.18 -5.88
C ASN A 46 4.46 -1.29 -5.69
N ILE A 47 4.61 -1.71 -4.45
CA ILE A 47 5.07 -3.05 -4.06
C ILE A 47 3.86 -3.98 -3.91
N LYS A 48 3.98 -5.19 -4.45
CA LYS A 48 3.05 -6.30 -4.25
C LYS A 48 3.83 -7.50 -3.71
N ALA A 49 3.43 -7.96 -2.53
CA ALA A 49 3.99 -9.10 -1.83
C ALA A 49 2.94 -10.23 -1.69
N ALA A 50 3.29 -11.27 -0.95
CA ALA A 50 2.46 -12.45 -0.77
C ALA A 50 1.04 -12.12 -0.25
N ARG A 51 0.07 -12.93 -0.67
CA ARG A 51 -1.34 -12.88 -0.23
C ARG A 51 -2.03 -11.52 -0.39
N GLY A 52 -1.61 -10.74 -1.39
CA GLY A 52 -2.22 -9.44 -1.68
C GLY A 52 -1.74 -8.31 -0.77
N LEU A 53 -0.66 -8.50 -0.01
CA LEU A 53 -0.03 -7.43 0.75
C LEU A 53 0.59 -6.39 -0.19
N GLN A 54 0.34 -5.12 0.09
CA GLN A 54 0.75 -3.98 -0.74
C GLN A 54 1.38 -2.88 0.12
N LEU A 55 2.33 -2.18 -0.49
CA LEU A 55 2.93 -0.96 0.04
C LEU A 55 3.25 -0.03 -1.13
N LEU A 56 2.92 1.26 -1.00
CA LEU A 56 3.47 2.30 -1.84
C LEU A 56 4.60 2.99 -1.07
N ILE A 57 5.77 3.06 -1.68
CA ILE A 57 6.85 3.95 -1.21
C ILE A 57 6.85 5.18 -2.10
N ASP A 58 6.79 6.34 -1.46
CA ASP A 58 6.88 7.64 -2.10
C ASP A 58 8.23 8.28 -1.73
N LEU A 59 9.03 8.60 -2.75
CA LEU A 59 10.27 9.36 -2.65
C LEU A 59 10.05 10.72 -3.34
N ASP A 60 9.62 11.70 -2.56
CA ASP A 60 9.18 13.00 -3.10
C ASP A 60 10.22 14.09 -2.86
N GLY A 61 10.78 14.62 -3.96
CA GLY A 61 11.69 15.76 -3.90
C GLY A 61 11.08 17.04 -3.33
N ASP A 62 9.75 17.14 -3.27
CA ASP A 62 9.02 18.28 -2.73
C ASP A 62 8.47 18.07 -1.30
N SER A 63 8.70 16.89 -0.70
CA SER A 63 8.28 16.55 0.67
C SER A 63 8.63 17.63 1.70
N VAL A 64 7.65 18.10 2.47
CA VAL A 64 7.87 19.12 3.53
C VAL A 64 8.63 18.56 4.73
N GLN A 65 8.68 17.24 4.87
CA GLN A 65 9.39 16.52 5.92
C GLN A 65 10.32 15.49 5.27
N PRO A 66 11.43 15.95 4.64
CA PRO A 66 12.34 15.04 3.99
C PRO A 66 12.88 14.00 4.97
N ASP A 67 13.06 12.79 4.47
CA ASP A 67 13.62 11.66 5.23
C ASP A 67 12.69 11.11 6.34
N ILE A 68 11.43 11.56 6.42
CA ILE A 68 10.40 10.92 7.25
C ILE A 68 9.44 10.18 6.33
N HIS A 69 9.45 8.85 6.40
CA HIS A 69 8.65 8.00 5.53
C HIS A 69 7.54 7.32 6.32
N VAL A 70 6.29 7.49 5.85
CA VAL A 70 5.11 6.82 6.42
C VAL A 70 4.73 5.64 5.54
N LEU A 71 4.96 4.43 6.02
CA LEU A 71 4.68 3.20 5.28
C LEU A 71 3.27 2.72 5.60
N SER A 72 2.36 2.86 4.65
CA SER A 72 0.97 2.40 4.78
C SER A 72 0.77 1.03 4.15
N TRP A 73 1.16 -0.01 4.87
CA TRP A 73 0.92 -1.39 4.49
C TRP A 73 -0.57 -1.71 4.49
N HIS A 74 -1.04 -2.41 3.47
CA HIS A 74 -2.44 -2.80 3.38
C HIS A 74 -2.62 -4.03 2.50
N PHE A 75 -3.73 -4.72 2.68
CA PHE A 75 -4.15 -5.77 1.77
C PHE A 75 -5.01 -5.21 0.64
N SER A 76 -4.78 -5.71 -0.57
CA SER A 76 -5.68 -5.49 -1.70
C SER A 76 -7.10 -5.97 -1.39
N GLY A 77 -8.09 -5.40 -2.06
CA GLY A 77 -9.51 -5.75 -1.82
C GLY A 77 -9.90 -7.16 -2.25
N ASP A 78 -9.06 -7.81 -3.05
CA ASP A 78 -9.26 -9.13 -3.66
C ASP A 78 -8.74 -10.31 -2.82
N THR A 79 -8.22 -10.04 -1.62
CA THR A 79 -7.79 -11.05 -0.66
C THR A 79 -8.62 -10.98 0.63
N ASP A 80 -8.67 -12.08 1.38
CA ASP A 80 -9.26 -12.17 2.72
C ASP A 80 -8.23 -12.07 3.85
N ALA A 81 -6.94 -12.01 3.50
CA ALA A 81 -5.85 -12.00 4.48
C ALA A 81 -5.96 -10.84 5.49
N CYS A 82 -5.63 -11.15 6.73
CA CYS A 82 -5.51 -10.20 7.84
C CYS A 82 -4.11 -10.27 8.46
N PHE A 83 -3.66 -9.17 9.05
CA PHE A 83 -2.38 -9.08 9.73
C PHE A 83 -2.38 -9.87 11.05
N ALA A 84 -1.30 -10.61 11.25
CA ALA A 84 -0.93 -11.13 12.57
C ALA A 84 -0.25 -10.05 13.41
N ASP A 85 -0.29 -10.20 14.74
CA ASP A 85 0.37 -9.27 15.69
C ASP A 85 1.87 -9.17 15.49
N ALA A 86 2.51 -10.19 14.93
CA ALA A 86 3.92 -10.13 14.56
C ALA A 86 4.20 -8.99 13.57
N PHE A 87 3.20 -8.53 12.80
CA PHE A 87 3.38 -7.46 11.82
C PHE A 87 3.52 -6.08 12.47
N SER A 88 2.83 -5.73 13.57
CA SER A 88 3.08 -4.45 14.25
C SER A 88 4.52 -4.34 14.75
N GLY A 89 5.05 -5.44 15.29
CA GLY A 89 6.47 -5.61 15.59
C GLY A 89 7.11 -4.38 16.23
N ARG A 90 8.30 -4.01 15.75
CA ARG A 90 9.06 -2.84 16.20
C ARG A 90 8.72 -1.55 15.44
N PHE A 91 8.06 -1.66 14.29
CA PHE A 91 8.02 -0.57 13.31
C PHE A 91 6.68 0.16 13.23
N GLY A 92 5.60 -0.40 13.80
CA GLY A 92 4.40 0.41 13.91
C GLY A 92 3.16 -0.28 14.44
N THR A 93 2.00 0.17 13.95
CA THR A 93 0.71 -0.10 14.57
C THR A 93 -0.24 -0.74 13.58
N LEU A 94 -0.94 -1.79 14.03
CA LEU A 94 -2.03 -2.40 13.28
C LEU A 94 -3.33 -1.63 13.52
N ASN A 95 -4.12 -1.45 12.46
CA ASN A 95 -5.50 -1.02 12.62
C ASN A 95 -6.32 -2.17 13.18
N ASN A 96 -6.76 -2.04 14.44
CA ASN A 96 -7.48 -3.06 15.20
C ASN A 96 -8.95 -3.26 14.80
N TYR A 97 -9.51 -2.40 13.93
CA TYR A 97 -10.90 -2.54 13.50
C TYR A 97 -11.10 -3.60 12.42
N HIS A 98 -10.14 -3.72 11.50
CA HIS A 98 -10.27 -4.66 10.38
C HIS A 98 -8.99 -5.44 10.11
N TRP A 99 -7.89 -5.19 10.84
CA TRP A 99 -6.62 -5.93 10.76
C TRP A 99 -6.03 -6.03 9.35
N ARG A 100 -6.36 -5.07 8.47
CA ARG A 100 -5.94 -5.09 7.05
C ARG A 100 -5.12 -3.88 6.62
N LYS A 101 -4.77 -3.03 7.58
CA LYS A 101 -3.87 -1.88 7.41
C LYS A 101 -2.90 -1.83 8.58
N ALA A 102 -1.67 -1.47 8.28
CA ALA A 102 -0.63 -1.19 9.25
C ALA A 102 0.14 0.06 8.83
N THR A 103 0.56 0.87 9.80
CA THR A 103 1.32 2.08 9.53
C THR A 103 2.64 2.03 10.28
N TYR A 104 3.75 2.16 9.55
CA TYR A 104 5.08 2.33 10.12
C TYR A 104 5.59 3.74 9.85
N ILE A 105 6.45 4.24 10.72
CA ILE A 105 7.19 5.49 10.51
C ILE A 105 8.68 5.15 10.51
N ALA A 106 9.38 5.58 9.48
CA ALA A 106 10.81 5.39 9.33
C ALA A 106 11.51 6.75 9.17
N GLU A 107 12.48 7.02 10.05
CA GLU A 107 13.30 8.23 10.02
C GLU A 107 14.65 7.91 9.35
N GLY A 108 14.83 8.42 8.14
CA GLY A 108 15.99 8.19 7.29
C GLY A 108 15.86 6.96 6.41
N PHE A 109 16.66 6.96 5.34
CA PHE A 109 16.60 5.92 4.32
C PHE A 109 16.98 4.52 4.85
N GLN A 110 17.94 4.41 5.76
CA GLN A 110 18.30 3.13 6.37
C GLN A 110 17.14 2.55 7.20
N ALA A 111 16.45 3.39 7.97
CA ALA A 111 15.28 2.95 8.73
C ALA A 111 14.15 2.51 7.80
N LEU A 112 13.97 3.21 6.68
CA LEU A 112 13.00 2.83 5.65
C LEU A 112 13.32 1.44 5.10
N CYS A 113 14.57 1.18 4.69
CA CYS A 113 14.99 -0.14 4.20
C CYS A 113 14.72 -1.24 5.23
N LEU A 114 15.07 -1.04 6.50
CA LEU A 114 14.84 -2.02 7.57
C LEU A 114 13.34 -2.29 7.79
N ALA A 115 12.52 -1.24 7.78
CA ALA A 115 11.07 -1.36 7.97
C ALA A 115 10.41 -2.11 6.80
N VAL A 116 10.85 -1.85 5.56
CA VAL A 116 10.38 -2.55 4.37
C VAL A 116 10.83 -4.01 4.38
N GLU A 117 12.12 -4.28 4.65
CA GLU A 117 12.67 -5.62 4.71
C GLU A 117 11.96 -6.48 5.77
N TYR A 118 11.68 -5.90 6.94
CA TYR A 118 10.93 -6.56 7.99
C TYR A 118 9.54 -7.00 7.52
N GLY A 119 8.76 -6.07 6.95
CA GLY A 119 7.42 -6.36 6.44
C GLY A 119 7.43 -7.42 5.34
N LEU A 120 8.35 -7.30 4.38
CA LEU A 120 8.49 -8.26 3.29
C LEU A 120 8.97 -9.64 3.77
N THR A 121 9.86 -9.70 4.75
CA THR A 121 10.32 -10.96 5.34
C THR A 121 9.16 -11.71 6.00
N LEU A 122 8.37 -11.02 6.84
CA LEU A 122 7.18 -11.61 7.47
C LEU A 122 6.13 -12.06 6.43
N ALA A 123 5.99 -11.32 5.34
CA ALA A 123 5.07 -11.71 4.27
C ALA A 123 5.57 -12.98 3.55
N ARG A 124 6.87 -13.04 3.25
CA ARG A 124 7.51 -14.16 2.57
C ARG A 124 7.43 -15.45 3.38
N ASP A 125 7.65 -15.39 4.69
CA ASP A 125 7.63 -16.57 5.56
C ASP A 125 6.24 -16.88 6.15
N GLY A 126 5.23 -16.07 5.82
CA GLY A 126 3.85 -16.27 6.22
C GLY A 126 3.49 -15.74 7.61
N ARG A 127 4.46 -15.27 8.39
CA ARG A 127 4.22 -14.73 9.75
C ARG A 127 3.47 -13.40 9.76
N ALA A 128 3.33 -12.74 8.60
CA ALA A 128 2.51 -11.54 8.47
C ALA A 128 1.00 -11.82 8.59
N PHE A 129 0.56 -13.08 8.47
CA PHE A 129 -0.85 -13.41 8.28
C PHE A 129 -1.46 -14.18 9.44
N ASP A 130 -2.69 -13.85 9.81
CA ASP A 130 -3.45 -14.52 10.86
C ASP A 130 -4.71 -15.18 10.29
N ALA A 131 -4.71 -16.51 10.28
CA ALA A 131 -5.80 -17.31 9.73
C ALA A 131 -7.09 -17.23 10.57
N ALA A 132 -6.99 -17.02 11.89
CA ALA A 132 -8.16 -16.90 12.75
C ALA A 132 -8.86 -15.56 12.50
N ARG A 133 -8.09 -14.47 12.38
CA ARG A 133 -8.64 -13.15 12.00
C ARG A 133 -9.23 -13.15 10.61
N GLU A 134 -8.59 -13.82 9.66
CA GLU A 134 -9.11 -14.01 8.31
C GLU A 134 -10.47 -14.74 8.33
N ALA A 135 -10.59 -15.81 9.11
CA ALA A 135 -11.87 -16.53 9.26
C ALA A 135 -12.98 -15.65 9.86
N VAL A 136 -12.66 -14.85 10.89
CA VAL A 136 -13.60 -13.88 11.48
C VAL A 136 -13.98 -12.81 10.45
N HIS A 137 -13.02 -12.27 9.72
CA HIS A 137 -13.26 -11.27 8.70
C HIS A 137 -14.20 -11.78 7.60
N ILE A 138 -13.99 -13.01 7.12
CA ILE A 138 -14.87 -13.66 6.15
C ILE A 138 -16.27 -13.87 6.75
N ALA A 139 -16.38 -14.31 8.00
CA ALA A 139 -17.69 -14.52 8.62
C ALA A 139 -18.50 -13.22 8.74
N GLU A 140 -17.84 -12.10 9.05
CA GLU A 140 -18.49 -10.80 9.23
C GLU A 140 -18.78 -10.09 7.90
N ASN A 141 -17.89 -10.23 6.91
CA ASN A 141 -17.92 -9.42 5.69
C ASN A 141 -18.16 -10.23 4.41
N GLY A 142 -18.26 -11.55 4.48
CA GLY A 142 -18.14 -12.44 3.34
C GLY A 142 -16.72 -12.50 2.78
N THR A 143 -16.49 -13.39 1.84
CA THR A 143 -15.24 -13.60 1.10
C THR A 143 -14.89 -12.43 0.18
N ALA A 144 -13.65 -12.37 -0.29
CA ALA A 144 -13.21 -11.34 -1.23
C ALA A 144 -14.04 -11.32 -2.52
N ALA A 145 -14.42 -12.50 -3.03
CA ALA A 145 -15.28 -12.63 -4.21
C ALA A 145 -16.67 -12.03 -3.97
N GLU A 146 -17.28 -12.29 -2.81
CA GLU A 146 -18.58 -11.74 -2.44
C GLU A 146 -18.51 -10.23 -2.24
N ARG A 147 -17.47 -9.73 -1.54
CA ARG A 147 -17.23 -8.29 -1.38
C ARG A 147 -17.06 -7.61 -2.74
N LYS A 148 -16.27 -8.19 -3.64
CA LYS A 148 -16.08 -7.67 -5.01
C LYS A 148 -17.40 -7.62 -5.76
N LYS A 149 -18.20 -8.68 -5.71
CA LYS A 149 -19.53 -8.71 -6.36
C LYS A 149 -20.44 -7.60 -5.86
N ARG A 150 -20.50 -7.38 -4.54
CA ARG A 150 -21.29 -6.28 -3.96
C ARG A 150 -20.79 -4.91 -4.42
N TRP A 151 -19.48 -4.73 -4.50
CA TRP A 151 -18.87 -3.49 -5.00
C TRP A 151 -19.14 -3.26 -6.49
N ASP A 152 -19.12 -4.30 -7.30
CA ASP A 152 -19.43 -4.23 -8.74
C ASP A 152 -20.88 -3.76 -8.95
N ILE A 153 -21.84 -4.35 -8.24
CA ILE A 153 -23.25 -3.94 -8.27
C ILE A 153 -23.40 -2.47 -7.87
N TRP A 154 -22.84 -2.07 -6.73
CA TRP A 154 -22.91 -0.69 -6.25
C TRP A 154 -22.32 0.30 -7.26
N ARG A 155 -21.20 -0.04 -7.92
CA ARG A 155 -20.59 0.83 -8.93
C ARG A 155 -21.46 1.01 -10.16
N GLU A 156 -22.17 -0.02 -10.58
CA GLU A 156 -23.12 0.06 -11.71
C GLU A 156 -24.31 0.94 -11.35
N GLU A 157 -24.89 0.74 -10.16
CA GLU A 157 -26.00 1.56 -9.64
C GLU A 157 -25.60 3.03 -9.52
N PHE A 158 -24.43 3.30 -8.93
CA PHE A 158 -23.92 4.67 -8.77
C PHE A 158 -23.65 5.36 -10.11
N ARG A 159 -23.16 4.63 -11.12
CA ARG A 159 -22.98 5.19 -12.48
C ARG A 159 -24.32 5.56 -13.11
N ALA A 160 -25.31 4.67 -13.02
CA ALA A 160 -26.65 4.93 -13.54
C ALA A 160 -27.29 6.16 -12.87
N GLU A 161 -27.13 6.31 -11.55
CA GLU A 161 -27.59 7.50 -10.82
C GLU A 161 -26.88 8.78 -11.31
N CYS A 162 -25.55 8.75 -11.46
CA CYS A 162 -24.80 9.90 -11.97
C CYS A 162 -25.22 10.30 -13.38
N GLU A 163 -25.48 9.33 -14.26
CA GLU A 163 -25.95 9.58 -15.63
C GLU A 163 -27.36 10.18 -15.64
N ALA A 164 -28.27 9.64 -14.83
CA ALA A 164 -29.62 10.19 -14.69
C ALA A 164 -29.61 11.65 -14.19
N ARG A 165 -28.76 11.97 -13.21
CA ARG A 165 -28.60 13.34 -12.70
C ARG A 165 -28.08 14.30 -13.77
N LYS A 166 -27.08 13.88 -14.56
CA LYS A 166 -26.57 14.70 -15.68
C LYS A 166 -27.64 14.96 -16.74
N GLN A 167 -28.50 13.99 -17.02
CA GLN A 167 -29.60 14.16 -17.98
C GLN A 167 -30.60 15.20 -17.49
N VAL A 168 -30.97 15.17 -16.20
CA VAL A 168 -31.85 16.18 -15.59
C VAL A 168 -31.20 17.57 -15.60
N GLU A 169 -29.92 17.68 -15.23
CA GLU A 169 -29.17 18.94 -15.23
C GLU A 169 -28.98 19.52 -16.64
N SER A 170 -28.91 18.68 -17.68
CA SER A 170 -28.81 19.11 -19.07
C SER A 170 -30.14 19.50 -19.72
N ALA A 171 -31.26 19.17 -19.06
CA ALA A 171 -32.62 19.46 -19.53
C ALA A 171 -33.24 20.71 -18.84
N ALA A 172 -32.55 21.28 -17.87
CA ALA A 172 -32.91 22.51 -17.15
C ALA A 172 -32.15 23.72 -17.70
#